data_AF-A0A943REA8-F1
#
_entry.id   AF-A0A943REA8-F1
#
_cell.length_a   1.000
_cell.length_b   1.000
_cell.length_c   1.000
_cell.angle_alpha   90.00
_cell.angle_beta   90.00
_cell.angle_gamma   90.00
#
_symmetry.space_group_name_H-M   'P 1'
#
loop_
_entity.id
_entity.type
_entity.pdbx_description
1 polymer ?
#
loop_
_entity_poly.entity_id
_entity_poly.type
_entity_poly.pdbx_seq_one_letter_code
_entity_poly.pdbx_strand_id
1 'polypeptide(L)'
;MNNSLTKITYETSLGTVDLDFQTVKNYLVRGQADKITDQEVILFMKTCQAQKLNPFAQGEAYLIKFGSDPAQMVVGKDAYMRRAEENPAYRGHKSGIVVLRGDQVIQKEGTCLYPGETLVGGWCRVHRTRNGGSGEEVFKEVSLKEYDKGQANWKTKPCTMIEKVAVSQALRAAFPKDYEGMYVAEEVSEQGYTDAEYERMGPAGGGEDEVIDMTPITQEQRKTLFRMVHQKLGKEDGNALVQAVLAEFNLESTNGMPVSTYSKVIARVTEVLESCDGDAGSADHAEGSAE
;
A
#
# COMPACT_ATOMS: atom_id res chain seq x y z
N MET A 1 15.16 22.93 -11.49
CA MET A 1 13.85 22.69 -12.16
C MET A 1 12.77 22.90 -11.10
N ASN A 2 11.74 23.69 -11.40
CA ASN A 2 10.76 24.17 -10.41
C ASN A 2 9.96 23.02 -9.77
N ASN A 3 9.97 23.02 -8.43
CA ASN A 3 9.61 21.93 -7.53
C ASN A 3 8.11 21.96 -7.13
N SER A 4 7.20 22.14 -8.09
CA SER A 4 5.76 22.37 -7.80
C SER A 4 4.86 21.13 -7.88
N LEU A 5 5.42 19.92 -7.94
CA LEU A 5 4.66 18.66 -7.94
C LEU A 5 5.15 17.66 -6.87
N THR A 6 5.79 18.15 -5.80
CA THR A 6 6.37 17.27 -4.76
C THR A 6 5.33 16.63 -3.86
N LYS A 7 4.16 17.26 -3.63
CA LYS A 7 3.10 16.75 -2.75
C LYS A 7 1.71 17.11 -3.25
N ILE A 8 0.75 16.21 -3.06
CA ILE A 8 -0.67 16.43 -3.26
C ILE A 8 -1.44 16.03 -1.99
N THR A 9 -2.53 16.76 -1.72
CA THR A 9 -3.44 16.47 -0.61
C THR A 9 -4.86 16.39 -1.15
N TYR A 10 -5.61 15.37 -0.72
CA TYR A 10 -7.00 15.19 -1.10
C TYR A 10 -7.76 14.33 -0.08
N GLU A 11 -9.09 14.46 -0.07
CA GLU A 11 -9.97 13.73 0.83
C GLU A 11 -10.49 12.43 0.19
N THR A 12 -10.49 11.36 0.96
CA THR A 12 -11.09 10.06 0.63
C THR A 12 -12.10 9.65 1.69
N SER A 13 -12.88 8.60 1.47
CA SER A 13 -13.78 8.08 2.52
C SER A 13 -13.04 7.44 3.70
N LEU A 14 -11.74 7.19 3.58
CA LEU A 14 -10.87 6.70 4.66
C LEU A 14 -10.10 7.82 5.37
N GLY A 15 -10.28 9.08 4.96
CA GLY A 15 -9.61 10.25 5.53
C GLY A 15 -8.73 11.00 4.52
N THR A 16 -8.04 12.01 5.04
CA THR A 16 -7.13 12.87 4.28
C THR A 16 -5.90 12.08 3.84
N VAL A 17 -5.58 12.15 2.55
CA VAL A 17 -4.37 11.56 1.98
C VAL A 17 -3.39 12.66 1.62
N ASP A 18 -2.20 12.57 2.22
CA ASP A 18 -1.03 13.37 1.91
C ASP A 18 -0.03 12.51 1.15
N LEU A 19 0.04 12.69 -0.17
CA LEU A 19 0.88 11.88 -1.04
C LEU A 19 1.99 12.73 -1.63
N ASP A 20 3.23 12.40 -1.31
CA ASP A 20 4.41 13.01 -1.92
C ASP A 20 5.15 12.05 -2.84
N PHE A 21 5.97 12.66 -3.70
CA PHE A 21 6.71 11.97 -4.74
C PHE A 21 7.66 10.89 -4.21
N GLN A 22 8.34 11.16 -3.10
CA GLN A 22 9.32 10.24 -2.53
C GLN A 22 8.63 9.06 -1.86
N THR A 23 7.52 9.32 -1.19
CA THR A 23 6.68 8.30 -0.58
C THR A 23 6.17 7.29 -1.63
N VAL A 24 5.77 7.77 -2.82
CA VAL A 24 5.38 6.86 -3.90
C VAL A 24 6.54 5.95 -4.30
N LYS A 25 7.71 6.51 -4.62
CA LYS A 25 8.88 5.74 -5.05
C LYS A 25 9.33 4.71 -4.02
N ASN A 26 9.30 5.08 -2.73
CA ASN A 26 9.84 4.26 -1.65
C ASN A 26 8.87 3.16 -1.19
N TYR A 27 7.56 3.41 -1.22
CA TYR A 27 6.60 2.55 -0.51
C TYR A 27 5.44 2.04 -1.38
N LEU A 28 5.17 2.68 -2.52
CA LEU A 28 3.99 2.38 -3.34
C LEU A 28 4.33 1.78 -4.70
N VAL A 29 5.60 1.46 -4.94
CA VAL A 29 6.07 0.73 -6.12
C VAL A 29 6.48 -0.67 -5.72
N ARG A 30 5.92 -1.67 -6.39
CA ARG A 30 6.28 -3.08 -6.29
C ARG A 30 7.11 -3.51 -7.51
N GLY A 31 8.01 -4.47 -7.31
CA GLY A 31 8.93 -4.93 -8.35
C GLY A 31 10.21 -4.09 -8.41
N GLN A 32 10.55 -3.57 -9.58
CA GLN A 32 11.79 -2.82 -9.85
C GLN A 32 11.56 -1.31 -9.63
N ALA A 33 11.44 -0.90 -8.37
CA ALA A 33 11.17 0.49 -7.99
C ALA A 33 12.25 1.48 -8.48
N ASP A 34 13.49 1.03 -8.60
CA ASP A 34 14.63 1.77 -9.16
C ASP A 34 14.43 2.17 -10.62
N LYS A 35 13.56 1.47 -11.36
CA LYS A 35 13.28 1.72 -12.78
C LYS A 35 12.06 2.61 -13.01
N ILE A 36 11.37 3.05 -11.96
CA ILE A 36 10.19 3.89 -12.14
C ILE A 36 10.59 5.31 -12.53
N THR A 37 9.90 5.85 -13.53
CA THR A 37 10.11 7.20 -14.02
C THR A 37 9.30 8.22 -13.24
N ASP A 38 9.77 9.46 -13.23
CA ASP A 38 9.07 10.56 -12.57
C ASP A 38 7.68 10.80 -13.17
N GLN A 39 7.55 10.60 -14.49
CA GLN A 39 6.27 10.71 -15.20
C GLN A 39 5.26 9.66 -14.73
N GLU A 40 5.69 8.41 -14.52
CA GLU A 40 4.83 7.33 -14.00
C GLU A 40 4.36 7.63 -12.58
N VAL A 41 5.25 8.16 -11.72
CA VAL A 41 4.92 8.57 -10.35
C VAL A 41 3.90 9.71 -10.36
N ILE A 42 4.12 10.75 -11.17
CA ILE A 42 3.19 11.88 -11.27
C ILE A 42 1.82 11.42 -11.78
N LEU A 43 1.79 10.56 -12.80
CA LEU A 43 0.55 10.02 -13.34
C LEU A 43 -0.23 9.21 -12.27
N PHE A 44 0.48 8.38 -11.51
CA PHE A 44 -0.11 7.64 -10.38
C PHE A 44 -0.70 8.57 -9.32
N MET A 45 0.06 9.57 -8.87
CA MET A 45 -0.38 10.54 -7.87
C MET A 45 -1.64 11.28 -8.35
N LYS A 46 -1.64 11.77 -9.59
CA LYS A 46 -2.79 12.46 -10.19
C LYS A 46 -4.01 11.55 -10.33
N THR A 47 -3.79 10.28 -10.65
CA THR A 47 -4.86 9.29 -10.74
C THR A 47 -5.47 9.01 -9.37
N CYS A 48 -4.65 8.82 -8.33
CA CYS A 48 -5.16 8.61 -6.97
C CYS A 48 -5.99 9.80 -6.50
N GLN A 49 -5.55 11.03 -6.77
CA GLN A 49 -6.32 12.24 -6.45
C GLN A 49 -7.62 12.34 -7.23
N ALA A 50 -7.59 12.14 -8.55
CA ALA A 50 -8.78 12.23 -9.40
C ALA A 50 -9.83 11.17 -9.00
N GLN A 51 -9.37 9.98 -8.64
CA GLN A 51 -10.21 8.84 -8.28
C GLN A 51 -10.48 8.74 -6.78
N LYS A 52 -9.95 9.65 -5.94
CA LYS A 52 -10.06 9.60 -4.48
C LYS A 52 -9.66 8.23 -3.89
N LEU A 53 -8.59 7.64 -4.42
CA LEU A 53 -8.02 6.38 -3.93
C LEU A 53 -7.07 6.65 -2.78
N ASN A 54 -7.05 5.81 -1.76
CA ASN A 54 -6.08 5.92 -0.68
C ASN A 54 -4.95 4.89 -0.87
N PRO A 55 -3.79 5.26 -1.42
CA PRO A 55 -2.69 4.31 -1.63
C PRO A 55 -2.04 3.80 -0.34
N PHE A 56 -2.30 4.43 0.81
CA PHE A 56 -1.85 3.95 2.12
C PHE A 56 -2.78 2.91 2.71
N ALA A 57 -4.03 2.85 2.25
CA ALA A 57 -4.91 1.73 2.55
C ALA A 57 -4.35 0.49 1.84
N GLN A 58 -4.10 -0.54 2.64
CA GLN A 58 -3.39 -1.73 2.20
C GLN A 58 -4.04 -2.37 0.97
N GLY A 59 -3.31 -2.37 -0.15
CA GLY A 59 -3.76 -3.00 -1.39
C GLY A 59 -4.77 -2.18 -2.20
N GLU A 60 -5.09 -0.95 -1.81
CA GLU A 60 -6.10 -0.15 -2.50
C GLU A 60 -5.58 0.45 -3.82
N ALA A 61 -4.37 1.01 -3.83
CA ALA A 61 -3.73 1.51 -5.04
C ALA A 61 -2.21 1.46 -4.94
N TYR A 62 -1.54 0.92 -5.96
CA TYR A 62 -0.07 0.88 -6.03
C TYR A 62 0.42 0.69 -7.47
N LEU A 63 1.71 0.89 -7.69
CA LEU A 63 2.37 0.68 -8.97
C LEU A 63 3.12 -0.65 -8.99
N ILE A 64 3.13 -1.30 -10.14
CA ILE A 64 3.98 -2.44 -10.45
C ILE A 64 4.90 -2.03 -11.60
N LYS A 65 6.21 -2.21 -11.42
CA LYS A 65 7.22 -1.94 -12.46
C LYS A 65 8.08 -3.19 -12.70
N PHE A 66 8.17 -3.62 -13.95
CA PHE A 66 9.07 -4.69 -14.38
C PHE A 66 9.69 -4.38 -15.73
N GLY A 67 10.99 -4.68 -15.86
CA GLY A 67 11.70 -4.54 -17.12
C GLY A 67 11.73 -3.10 -17.63
N SER A 68 11.53 -2.95 -18.93
CA SER A 68 11.43 -1.66 -19.63
C SER A 68 9.98 -1.23 -19.88
N ASP A 69 9.00 -2.06 -19.54
CA ASP A 69 7.59 -1.80 -19.84
C ASP A 69 7.02 -0.67 -18.96
N PRO A 70 6.02 0.09 -19.43
CA PRO A 70 5.35 1.12 -18.62
C PRO A 70 4.82 0.56 -17.30
N ALA A 71 4.97 1.32 -16.21
CA ALA A 71 4.44 0.97 -14.90
C ALA A 71 2.93 0.76 -14.97
N GLN A 72 2.45 -0.28 -14.32
CA GLN A 72 1.04 -0.63 -14.24
C GLN A 72 0.50 -0.17 -12.90
N MET A 73 -0.62 0.56 -12.91
CA MET A 73 -1.36 0.88 -11.70
C MET A 73 -2.33 -0.24 -11.39
N VAL A 74 -2.25 -0.77 -10.17
CA VAL A 74 -3.24 -1.67 -9.62
C VAL A 74 -4.19 -0.89 -8.75
N VAL A 75 -5.49 -1.18 -8.89
CA VAL A 75 -6.52 -0.78 -7.94
C VAL A 75 -7.11 -2.06 -7.32
N GLY A 76 -7.10 -2.13 -5.98
CA GLY A 76 -7.58 -3.29 -5.24
C GLY A 76 -9.10 -3.49 -5.31
N LYS A 77 -9.54 -4.73 -5.05
CA LYS A 77 -10.96 -5.11 -4.99
C LYS A 77 -11.73 -4.26 -3.97
N ASP A 78 -11.12 -3.94 -2.83
CA ASP A 78 -11.77 -3.21 -1.75
C ASP A 78 -12.14 -1.77 -2.14
N ALA A 79 -11.35 -1.13 -3.01
CA ALA A 79 -11.68 0.19 -3.57
C ALA A 79 -12.99 0.12 -4.38
N TYR A 80 -13.11 -0.92 -5.20
CA TYR A 80 -14.30 -1.15 -6.02
C TYR A 80 -15.51 -1.47 -5.15
N MET A 81 -15.33 -2.33 -4.14
CA MET A 81 -16.41 -2.72 -3.23
C MET A 81 -16.91 -1.56 -2.39
N ARG A 82 -16.01 -0.80 -1.78
CA ARG A 82 -16.36 0.38 -0.97
C ARG A 82 -17.16 1.39 -1.79
N ARG A 83 -16.72 1.68 -3.02
CA ARG A 83 -17.44 2.60 -3.91
C ARG A 83 -18.83 2.11 -4.29
N ALA A 84 -19.02 0.78 -4.41
CA ALA A 84 -20.33 0.20 -4.66
C ALA A 84 -21.25 0.41 -3.44
N GLU A 85 -20.76 0.08 -2.25
CA GLU A 85 -21.50 0.22 -0.98
C GLU A 85 -21.87 1.68 -0.67
N GLU A 86 -21.02 2.63 -1.06
CA GLU A 86 -21.31 4.07 -0.93
C GLU A 86 -22.37 4.57 -1.92
N ASN A 87 -22.66 3.83 -3.00
CA ASN A 87 -23.64 4.24 -4.00
C ASN A 87 -25.08 3.99 -3.50
N PRO A 88 -25.94 5.03 -3.39
CA PRO A 88 -27.32 4.87 -2.88
C PRO A 88 -28.23 3.94 -3.70
N ALA A 89 -27.90 3.70 -4.96
CA ALA A 89 -28.63 2.80 -5.85
C ALA A 89 -28.16 1.34 -5.72
N TYR A 90 -27.04 1.05 -5.07
CA TYR A 90 -26.52 -0.31 -4.93
C TYR A 90 -27.38 -1.18 -4.02
N ARG A 91 -27.67 -2.42 -4.46
CA ARG A 91 -28.49 -3.39 -3.74
C ARG A 91 -27.76 -4.73 -3.56
N GLY A 92 -26.44 -4.69 -3.54
CA GLY A 92 -25.59 -5.87 -3.45
C GLY A 92 -25.28 -6.50 -4.79
N HIS A 93 -24.47 -7.56 -4.75
CA HIS A 93 -24.12 -8.35 -5.91
C HIS A 93 -23.97 -9.82 -5.52
N LYS A 94 -24.02 -10.69 -6.52
CA LYS A 94 -23.60 -12.09 -6.44
C LYS A 94 -22.48 -12.31 -7.44
N SER A 95 -21.52 -13.14 -7.09
CA SER A 95 -20.40 -13.46 -7.96
C SER A 95 -19.91 -14.89 -7.73
N GLY A 96 -19.15 -15.38 -8.69
CA GLY A 96 -18.43 -16.63 -8.53
C GLY A 96 -17.77 -17.08 -9.81
N ILE A 97 -17.55 -18.38 -9.90
CA ILE A 97 -16.83 -19.01 -11.00
C ILE A 97 -17.76 -19.77 -11.93
N VAL A 98 -17.31 -19.91 -13.18
CA VAL A 98 -17.93 -20.76 -14.20
C VAL A 98 -17.04 -21.98 -14.37
N VAL A 99 -17.61 -23.17 -14.25
CA VAL A 99 -16.89 -24.43 -14.35
C VAL A 99 -17.52 -25.36 -15.38
N LEU A 100 -16.68 -26.18 -15.99
CA LEU A 100 -17.08 -27.33 -16.79
C LEU A 100 -17.04 -28.58 -15.92
N ARG A 101 -18.17 -29.29 -15.81
CA ARG A 101 -18.29 -30.57 -15.10
C ARG A 101 -18.86 -31.60 -16.07
N GLY A 102 -18.00 -32.47 -16.61
CA GLY A 102 -18.34 -33.26 -17.79
C GLY A 102 -18.60 -32.34 -18.99
N ASP A 103 -19.78 -32.43 -19.60
CA ASP A 103 -20.18 -31.57 -20.72
C ASP A 103 -21.06 -30.38 -20.29
N GLN A 104 -21.24 -30.16 -18.99
CA GLN A 104 -22.11 -29.10 -18.46
C GLN A 104 -21.31 -27.88 -17.99
N VAL A 105 -21.72 -26.71 -18.49
CA VAL A 105 -21.25 -25.41 -17.99
C VAL A 105 -22.12 -24.99 -16.82
N ILE A 106 -21.51 -24.78 -15.65
CA ILE A 106 -22.20 -24.49 -14.40
C ILE A 106 -21.66 -23.18 -13.82
N GLN A 107 -22.56 -22.25 -13.52
CA GLN A 107 -22.27 -21.05 -12.74
C GLN A 107 -22.38 -21.37 -11.25
N LYS A 108 -21.27 -21.27 -10.51
CA LYS A 108 -21.20 -21.50 -9.07
C LYS A 108 -21.00 -20.17 -8.37
N GLU A 109 -21.77 -19.90 -7.33
CA GLU A 109 -21.54 -18.77 -6.43
C GLU A 109 -20.31 -19.05 -5.56
N GLY A 110 -19.46 -18.05 -5.36
CA GLY A 110 -18.15 -18.19 -4.73
C GLY A 110 -17.07 -18.81 -5.63
N THR A 111 -15.90 -19.07 -5.06
CA THR A 111 -14.66 -19.40 -5.80
C THR A 111 -14.12 -20.80 -5.52
N CYS A 112 -14.92 -21.66 -4.88
CA CYS A 112 -14.50 -23.03 -4.58
C CYS A 112 -14.57 -23.91 -5.83
N LEU A 113 -13.42 -24.44 -6.28
CA LEU A 113 -13.34 -25.42 -7.36
C LEU A 113 -13.28 -26.84 -6.77
N TYR A 114 -14.21 -27.72 -7.18
CA TYR A 114 -14.28 -29.09 -6.67
C TYR A 114 -13.50 -30.08 -7.57
N PRO A 115 -13.10 -31.24 -7.03
CA PRO A 115 -12.51 -32.31 -7.84
C PRO A 115 -13.44 -32.72 -9.00
N GLY A 116 -12.87 -32.87 -10.20
CA GLY A 116 -13.61 -33.20 -11.42
C GLY A 116 -14.25 -32.02 -12.13
N GLU A 117 -14.02 -30.79 -11.65
CA GLU A 117 -14.42 -29.55 -12.33
C GLU A 117 -13.21 -28.88 -12.99
N THR A 118 -13.44 -28.27 -14.14
CA THR A 118 -12.46 -27.42 -14.83
C THR A 118 -12.94 -25.98 -14.79
N LEU A 119 -12.12 -25.07 -14.26
CA LEU A 119 -12.42 -23.63 -14.29
C LEU A 119 -12.41 -23.12 -15.74
N VAL A 120 -13.46 -22.42 -16.15
CA VAL A 120 -13.56 -21.83 -17.50
C VAL A 120 -13.81 -20.33 -17.50
N GLY A 121 -14.28 -19.75 -16.40
CA GLY A 121 -14.58 -18.33 -16.33
C GLY A 121 -15.01 -17.83 -14.95
N GLY A 122 -15.45 -16.58 -14.91
CA GLY A 122 -15.99 -15.92 -13.73
C GLY A 122 -17.25 -15.13 -14.11
N TRP A 123 -18.14 -14.93 -13.14
CA TRP A 123 -19.39 -14.21 -13.37
C TRP A 123 -19.74 -13.30 -12.20
N CYS A 124 -20.50 -12.24 -12.48
CA CYS A 124 -21.05 -11.34 -11.48
C CYS A 124 -22.40 -10.77 -11.91
N ARG A 125 -23.34 -10.69 -10.96
CA ARG A 125 -24.66 -10.03 -11.06
C ARG A 125 -24.71 -8.92 -10.04
N VAL A 126 -24.77 -7.68 -10.50
CA VAL A 126 -24.95 -6.50 -9.65
C VAL A 126 -26.41 -6.09 -9.67
N HIS A 127 -27.01 -5.96 -8.49
CA HIS A 127 -28.37 -5.46 -8.35
C HIS A 127 -28.31 -3.97 -8.01
N ARG A 128 -29.02 -3.14 -8.77
CA ARG A 128 -29.11 -1.70 -8.53
C ARG A 128 -30.53 -1.18 -8.70
N THR A 129 -30.81 0.00 -8.16
CA THR A 129 -32.06 0.74 -8.38
C THR A 129 -31.83 1.78 -9.47
N ARG A 130 -32.63 1.76 -10.54
CA ARG A 130 -32.57 2.78 -11.59
C ARG A 130 -33.26 4.06 -11.15
N ASN A 131 -32.93 5.18 -11.78
CA ASN A 131 -33.71 6.41 -11.68
C ASN A 131 -35.19 6.12 -11.98
N GLY A 132 -36.06 6.32 -10.98
CA GLY A 132 -37.47 5.94 -11.03
C GLY A 132 -37.87 4.78 -10.12
N GLY A 133 -36.92 4.15 -9.41
CA GLY A 133 -37.20 3.18 -8.34
C GLY A 133 -37.33 1.73 -8.78
N SER A 134 -37.26 1.43 -10.08
CA SER A 134 -37.26 0.05 -10.58
C SER A 134 -35.91 -0.63 -10.32
N GLY A 135 -35.94 -1.86 -9.82
CA GLY A 135 -34.74 -2.70 -9.73
C GLY A 135 -34.21 -3.09 -11.11
N GLU A 136 -32.90 -3.18 -11.23
CA GLU A 136 -32.16 -3.59 -12.42
C GLU A 136 -31.05 -4.55 -12.01
N GLU A 137 -30.82 -5.57 -12.83
CA GLU A 137 -29.68 -6.47 -12.72
C GLU A 137 -28.71 -6.20 -13.87
N VAL A 138 -27.44 -6.01 -13.54
CA VAL A 138 -26.34 -5.94 -14.51
C VAL A 138 -25.51 -7.19 -14.39
N PHE A 139 -25.45 -7.97 -15.47
CA PHE A 139 -24.75 -9.24 -15.53
C PHE A 139 -23.47 -9.13 -16.36
N LYS A 140 -22.39 -9.73 -15.87
CA LYS A 140 -21.14 -9.95 -16.62
C LYS A 140 -20.63 -11.36 -16.38
N GLU A 141 -20.09 -11.93 -17.44
CA GLU A 141 -19.43 -13.23 -17.47
C GLU A 141 -18.20 -13.10 -18.34
N VAL A 142 -17.07 -13.62 -17.86
CA VAL A 142 -15.76 -13.47 -18.47
C VAL A 142 -15.08 -14.82 -18.59
N SER A 143 -14.38 -15.03 -19.71
CA SER A 143 -13.65 -16.27 -19.99
C SER A 143 -12.29 -16.26 -19.32
N LEU A 144 -11.92 -17.33 -18.61
CA LEU A 144 -10.60 -17.46 -18.00
C LEU A 144 -9.47 -17.30 -19.04
N LYS A 145 -9.70 -17.83 -20.25
CA LYS A 145 -8.71 -17.84 -21.34
C LYS A 145 -8.25 -16.45 -21.77
N GLU A 146 -9.09 -15.42 -21.61
CA GLU A 146 -8.74 -14.05 -21.99
C GLU A 146 -7.79 -13.38 -20.99
N TYR A 147 -7.82 -13.80 -19.73
CA TYR A 147 -7.12 -13.13 -18.63
C TYR A 147 -5.97 -13.95 -18.03
N ASP A 148 -6.06 -15.29 -18.05
CA ASP A 148 -4.98 -16.15 -17.57
C ASP A 148 -3.82 -16.17 -18.57
N LYS A 149 -2.84 -15.30 -18.31
CA LYS A 149 -1.59 -15.19 -19.07
C LYS A 149 -0.45 -16.00 -18.45
N GLY A 150 -0.77 -16.93 -17.54
CA GLY A 150 0.22 -17.78 -16.88
C GLY A 150 1.11 -17.05 -15.87
N GLN A 151 0.66 -15.89 -15.36
CA GLN A 151 1.38 -15.13 -14.33
C GLN A 151 1.17 -15.74 -12.93
N ALA A 152 2.03 -15.40 -11.96
CA ALA A 152 2.12 -16.15 -10.70
C ALA A 152 0.79 -16.28 -9.93
N ASN A 153 -0.01 -15.23 -9.81
CA ASN A 153 -1.32 -15.30 -9.15
C ASN A 153 -2.37 -16.08 -9.93
N TRP A 154 -2.32 -16.01 -11.25
CA TRP A 154 -3.24 -16.78 -12.09
C TRP A 154 -2.93 -18.28 -11.99
N LYS A 155 -1.67 -18.63 -11.73
CA LYS A 155 -1.25 -20.01 -11.41
C LYS A 155 -1.67 -20.46 -10.01
N THR A 156 -1.57 -19.59 -9.00
CA THR A 156 -1.82 -19.97 -7.60
C THR A 156 -3.28 -19.82 -7.20
N LYS A 157 -4.00 -18.82 -7.73
CA LYS A 157 -5.34 -18.40 -7.30
C LYS A 157 -6.28 -18.03 -8.47
N PRO A 158 -6.38 -18.88 -9.51
CA PRO A 158 -7.14 -18.56 -10.73
C PRO A 158 -8.62 -18.27 -10.46
N CYS A 159 -9.25 -18.97 -9.52
CA CYS A 159 -10.67 -18.81 -9.20
C CYS A 159 -10.98 -17.43 -8.61
N THR A 160 -10.15 -16.96 -7.68
CA THR A 160 -10.31 -15.62 -7.07
C THR A 160 -10.01 -14.52 -8.07
N MET A 161 -8.98 -14.70 -8.91
CA MET A 161 -8.60 -13.70 -9.92
C MET A 161 -9.70 -13.52 -10.97
N ILE A 162 -10.27 -14.60 -11.51
CA ILE A 162 -11.30 -14.47 -12.55
C ILE A 162 -12.62 -13.93 -11.99
N GLU A 163 -12.95 -14.25 -10.73
CA GLU A 163 -14.11 -13.66 -10.03
C GLU A 163 -13.91 -12.15 -9.82
N LYS A 164 -12.71 -11.71 -9.42
CA LYS A 164 -12.36 -10.29 -9.29
C LYS A 164 -12.56 -9.52 -10.60
N VAL A 165 -12.11 -10.08 -11.73
CA VAL A 165 -12.31 -9.47 -13.05
C VAL A 165 -13.81 -9.32 -13.36
N ALA A 166 -14.59 -10.37 -13.15
CA ALA A 166 -16.04 -10.34 -13.38
C ALA A 166 -16.74 -9.26 -12.53
N VAL A 167 -16.39 -9.17 -11.24
CA VAL A 167 -16.93 -8.17 -10.31
C VAL A 167 -16.58 -6.75 -10.76
N SER A 168 -15.32 -6.50 -11.12
CA SER A 168 -14.88 -5.18 -11.63
C SER A 168 -15.66 -4.75 -12.86
N GLN A 169 -15.85 -5.64 -13.84
CA GLN A 169 -16.63 -5.32 -15.05
C GLN A 169 -18.09 -5.08 -14.75
N ALA A 170 -18.69 -5.87 -13.86
CA ALA A 170 -20.10 -5.73 -13.51
C ALA A 170 -20.34 -4.41 -12.77
N LEU A 171 -19.49 -4.05 -11.80
CA LEU A 171 -19.59 -2.80 -11.05
C LEU A 171 -19.42 -1.57 -11.96
N ARG A 172 -18.47 -1.61 -12.90
CA ARG A 172 -18.30 -0.51 -13.88
C ARG A 172 -19.47 -0.38 -14.84
N ALA A 173 -20.03 -1.49 -15.30
CA ALA A 173 -21.24 -1.48 -16.11
C ALA A 173 -22.46 -0.98 -15.31
N ALA A 174 -22.54 -1.34 -14.03
CA ALA A 174 -23.62 -0.94 -13.13
C ALA A 174 -23.49 0.50 -12.62
N PHE A 175 -22.30 1.09 -12.58
CA PHE A 175 -22.10 2.45 -12.07
C PHE A 175 -21.05 3.22 -12.90
N PRO A 176 -21.28 3.46 -14.21
CA PRO A 176 -20.23 4.02 -15.08
C PRO A 176 -19.67 5.36 -14.60
N LYS A 177 -20.50 6.20 -13.97
CA LYS A 177 -20.08 7.51 -13.44
C LYS A 177 -19.16 7.39 -12.23
N ASP A 178 -19.41 6.41 -11.36
CA ASP A 178 -18.63 6.27 -10.14
C ASP A 178 -17.28 5.60 -10.43
N TYR A 179 -17.18 4.83 -11.51
CA TYR A 179 -15.97 4.09 -11.85
C TYR A 179 -15.29 4.59 -13.14
N GLU A 180 -15.61 5.81 -13.58
CA GLU A 180 -14.99 6.43 -14.74
C GLU A 180 -13.47 6.52 -14.55
N GLY A 181 -12.70 6.06 -15.52
CA GLY A 181 -11.23 6.05 -15.43
C GLY A 181 -10.64 4.97 -14.52
N MET A 182 -11.45 4.07 -13.95
CA MET A 182 -10.96 2.89 -13.24
C MET A 182 -10.99 1.67 -14.16
N TYR A 183 -9.83 1.07 -14.33
CA TYR A 183 -9.68 -0.25 -14.95
C TYR A 183 -8.88 -1.13 -13.98
N VAL A 184 -9.14 -2.43 -14.00
CA VAL A 184 -8.27 -3.39 -13.29
C VAL A 184 -7.06 -3.67 -14.16
N ALA A 185 -5.88 -3.86 -13.54
CA ALA A 185 -4.62 -4.02 -14.25
C ALA A 185 -4.66 -5.19 -15.25
N GLU A 186 -5.45 -6.21 -14.92
CA GLU A 186 -5.69 -7.42 -15.70
C GLU A 186 -6.40 -7.15 -17.05
N GLU A 187 -7.05 -6.00 -17.23
CA GLU A 187 -7.77 -5.62 -18.47
C GLU A 187 -6.97 -4.73 -19.42
N VAL A 188 -6.02 -3.96 -18.90
CA VAL A 188 -5.28 -2.94 -19.66
C VAL A 188 -3.88 -3.41 -20.03
N SER A 189 -3.34 -4.37 -19.27
CA SER A 189 -2.00 -4.89 -19.54
C SER A 189 -2.03 -6.12 -20.45
N GLU A 190 -1.27 -6.07 -21.55
CA GLU A 190 -1.02 -7.23 -22.40
C GLU A 190 -0.28 -8.34 -21.64
N GLN A 191 0.45 -8.03 -20.56
CA GLN A 191 1.14 -9.01 -19.73
C GLN A 191 0.37 -9.50 -18.49
N GLY A 192 -0.75 -8.88 -18.08
CA GLY A 192 -1.59 -9.35 -16.96
C GLY A 192 -0.84 -9.50 -15.64
N TYR A 193 -0.27 -8.42 -15.11
CA TYR A 193 0.60 -8.51 -13.92
C TYR A 193 -0.18 -8.86 -12.64
N THR A 194 0.51 -9.57 -11.75
CA THR A 194 0.01 -10.06 -10.47
C THR A 194 -0.19 -8.94 -9.47
N ASP A 195 -1.42 -8.78 -8.95
CA ASP A 195 -1.62 -8.17 -7.64
C ASP A 195 -0.85 -8.96 -6.61
N ALA A 196 0.35 -8.57 -6.17
CA ALA A 196 1.03 -9.35 -5.13
C ALA A 196 0.06 -9.52 -3.95
N GLU A 197 -0.50 -10.73 -3.81
CA GLU A 197 -1.27 -11.08 -2.64
C GLU A 197 -0.30 -10.95 -1.47
N TYR A 198 -0.92 -10.67 -0.33
CA TYR A 198 -0.29 -10.40 0.94
C TYR A 198 0.39 -11.65 1.53
N GLU A 199 1.18 -12.36 0.74
CA GLU A 199 2.20 -13.26 1.25
C GLU A 199 3.38 -12.37 1.64
N ARG A 200 3.28 -11.85 2.86
CA ARG A 200 4.36 -11.40 3.74
C ARG A 200 5.72 -11.42 3.03
N MET A 201 5.96 -10.47 2.12
CA MET A 201 7.30 -10.25 1.57
C MET A 201 8.05 -9.48 2.64
N GLY A 202 8.41 -10.20 3.70
CA GLY A 202 9.58 -9.85 4.47
C GLY A 202 10.80 -9.91 3.54
N PRO A 203 11.80 -9.05 3.74
CA PRO A 203 13.08 -9.25 3.11
C PRO A 203 13.58 -10.65 3.51
N ALA A 204 14.20 -11.35 2.56
CA ALA A 204 14.96 -12.55 2.90
C ALA A 204 16.05 -12.16 3.91
N GLY A 205 15.85 -12.51 5.18
CA GLY A 205 16.78 -12.22 6.25
C GLY A 205 16.14 -12.52 7.59
N GLY A 206 16.57 -13.61 8.22
CA GLY A 206 16.14 -13.98 9.57
C GLY A 206 16.41 -12.86 10.56
N GLY A 207 15.34 -12.36 11.16
CA GLY A 207 15.32 -11.43 12.28
C GLY A 207 13.89 -11.45 12.81
N GLU A 208 13.75 -11.64 14.11
CA GLU A 208 12.47 -11.89 14.79
C GLU A 208 11.45 -10.77 14.47
N ASP A 209 10.22 -11.20 14.12
CA ASP A 209 9.09 -10.34 13.72
C ASP A 209 8.70 -9.37 14.85
N GLU A 210 9.18 -8.12 14.82
CA GLU A 210 8.54 -7.03 15.57
C GLU A 210 7.45 -6.38 14.72
N VAL A 211 6.21 -6.47 15.22
CA VAL A 211 5.05 -5.78 14.68
C VAL A 211 5.32 -4.27 14.76
N ILE A 212 5.47 -3.61 13.61
CA ILE A 212 5.78 -2.18 13.54
C ILE A 212 4.51 -1.38 13.93
N ASP A 213 4.44 -0.96 15.19
CA ASP A 213 3.40 -0.07 15.70
C ASP A 213 3.56 1.34 15.11
N MET A 214 2.59 1.71 14.27
CA MET A 214 2.52 3.01 13.59
C MET A 214 1.65 4.03 14.33
N THR A 215 1.18 3.71 15.53
CA THR A 215 0.52 4.71 16.38
C THR A 215 1.51 5.83 16.72
N PRO A 216 1.07 7.10 16.73
CA PRO A 216 1.91 8.19 17.20
C PRO A 216 2.32 7.98 18.65
N ILE A 217 3.56 8.32 18.99
CA ILE A 217 4.03 8.25 20.38
C ILE A 217 3.13 9.05 21.32
N THR A 218 2.92 8.50 22.50
CA THR A 218 2.21 9.18 23.58
C THR A 218 3.01 10.38 24.11
N GLN A 219 2.32 11.32 24.75
CA GLN A 219 2.97 12.46 25.43
C GLN A 219 3.94 12.01 26.53
N GLU A 220 3.72 10.84 27.13
CA GLU A 220 4.58 10.28 28.17
C GLU A 220 5.89 9.70 27.61
N GLN A 221 5.81 8.99 26.48
CA GLN A 221 6.99 8.54 25.73
C GLN A 221 7.83 9.73 25.25
N ARG A 222 7.19 10.76 24.69
CA ARG A 222 7.88 12.00 24.29
C ARG A 222 8.61 12.67 25.45
N LYS A 223 7.97 12.80 26.62
CA LYS A 223 8.61 13.36 27.83
C LYS A 223 9.77 12.50 28.33
N THR A 224 9.70 11.19 28.16
CA THR A 224 10.74 10.26 28.60
C THR A 224 12.00 10.38 27.76
N LEU A 225 11.88 10.47 26.44
CA LEU A 225 12.99 10.77 25.53
C LEU A 225 13.74 12.05 25.94
N PHE A 226 13.03 13.18 26.05
CA PHE A 226 13.68 14.45 26.39
C PHE A 226 14.28 14.45 27.80
N ARG A 227 13.62 13.82 28.78
CA ARG A 227 14.15 13.68 30.14
C ARG A 227 15.46 12.89 30.17
N MET A 228 15.54 11.79 29.43
CA MET A 228 16.74 10.96 29.35
C MET A 228 17.92 11.76 28.80
N VAL A 229 17.72 12.49 27.71
CA VAL A 229 18.79 13.28 27.09
C VAL A 229 19.17 14.50 27.95
N HIS A 230 18.18 15.20 28.52
CA HIS A 230 18.43 16.37 29.37
C HIS A 230 19.15 16.02 30.68
N GLN A 231 18.98 14.81 31.20
CA GLN A 231 19.67 14.37 32.42
C GLN A 231 21.17 14.14 32.18
N LYS A 232 21.57 13.79 30.94
CA LYS A 232 22.97 13.49 30.59
C LYS A 232 23.71 14.68 29.99
N LEU A 233 23.07 15.46 29.12
CA LEU A 233 23.70 16.55 28.37
C LEU A 233 23.16 17.95 28.72
N GLY A 234 22.17 18.06 29.62
CA GLY A 234 21.48 19.32 29.85
C GLY A 234 20.47 19.68 28.73
N LYS A 235 19.76 20.79 28.89
CA LYS A 235 18.62 21.15 28.02
C LYS A 235 19.01 21.57 26.60
N GLU A 236 20.06 22.37 26.47
CA GLU A 236 20.45 22.94 25.16
C GLU A 236 21.12 21.88 24.28
N ASP A 237 22.18 21.26 24.77
CA ASP A 237 22.91 20.22 24.03
C ASP A 237 22.05 18.97 23.81
N GLY A 238 21.19 18.63 24.77
CA GLY A 238 20.26 17.52 24.63
C GLY A 238 19.19 17.75 23.56
N ASN A 239 18.70 18.98 23.41
CA ASN A 239 17.77 19.30 22.31
C ASN A 239 18.47 19.26 20.95
N ALA A 240 19.73 19.72 20.87
CA ALA A 240 20.52 19.68 19.65
C ALA A 240 20.80 18.22 19.21
N LEU A 241 21.14 17.34 20.15
CA LEU A 241 21.35 15.92 19.87
C LEU A 241 20.07 15.25 19.35
N VAL A 242 18.92 15.48 20.01
CA VAL A 242 17.65 14.92 19.54
C VAL A 242 17.33 15.43 18.14
N GLN A 243 17.55 16.71 17.83
CA GLN A 243 17.33 17.24 16.48
C GLN A 243 18.26 16.63 15.44
N ALA A 244 19.54 16.42 15.76
CA ALA A 244 20.50 15.77 14.88
C ALA A 244 20.09 14.32 14.56
N VAL A 245 19.70 13.55 15.58
CA VAL A 245 19.24 12.17 15.39
C VAL A 245 17.92 12.14 14.61
N LEU A 246 16.98 13.04 14.90
CA LEU A 246 15.74 13.13 14.12
C LEU A 246 16.02 13.41 12.64
N ALA A 247 16.99 14.27 12.32
CA ALA A 247 17.41 14.54 10.95
C ALA A 247 17.99 13.29 10.26
N GLU A 248 18.72 12.41 10.97
CA GLU A 248 19.16 11.11 10.44
C GLU A 248 17.99 10.23 10.00
N PHE A 249 16.85 10.34 10.70
CA PHE A 249 15.60 9.64 10.37
C PHE A 249 14.65 10.46 9.49
N ASN A 250 15.12 11.59 8.92
CA ASN A 250 14.32 12.53 8.11
C ASN A 250 13.05 13.06 8.82
N LEU A 251 13.11 13.22 10.14
CA LEU A 251 12.04 13.83 10.93
C LEU A 251 12.44 15.24 11.36
N GLU A 252 11.53 16.20 11.16
CA GLU A 252 11.73 17.59 11.62
C GLU A 252 11.33 17.77 13.09
N SER A 253 10.50 16.86 13.64
CA SER A 253 10.12 16.91 15.05
C SER A 253 9.68 15.56 15.60
N THR A 254 9.55 15.51 16.93
CA THR A 254 8.97 14.37 17.65
C THR A 254 7.44 14.30 17.59
N ASN A 255 6.78 15.27 16.97
CA ASN A 255 5.33 15.32 16.86
C ASN A 255 4.83 14.38 15.76
N GLY A 256 3.88 13.50 16.09
CA GLY A 256 3.36 12.50 15.14
C GLY A 256 4.34 11.37 14.80
N MET A 257 5.46 11.25 15.52
CA MET A 257 6.43 10.17 15.30
C MET A 257 5.78 8.80 15.63
N PRO A 258 5.87 7.81 14.74
CA PRO A 258 5.43 6.44 15.03
C PRO A 258 6.21 5.80 16.18
N VAL A 259 5.57 4.96 17.01
CA VAL A 259 6.22 4.22 18.11
C VAL A 259 7.39 3.36 17.61
N SER A 260 7.25 2.74 16.44
CA SER A 260 8.33 1.98 15.80
C SER A 260 9.55 2.82 15.40
N THR A 261 9.35 4.06 14.97
CA THR A 261 10.44 5.02 14.70
C THR A 261 11.03 5.53 16.00
N TYR A 262 10.21 5.71 17.04
CA TYR A 262 10.65 6.14 18.36
C TYR A 262 11.61 5.16 19.02
N SER A 263 11.37 3.85 18.94
CA SER A 263 12.29 2.84 19.47
C SER A 263 13.68 2.93 18.82
N LYS A 264 13.71 3.15 17.49
CA LYS A 264 14.97 3.32 16.73
C LYS A 264 15.68 4.62 17.08
N VAL A 265 14.92 5.72 17.24
CA VAL A 265 15.46 7.01 17.68
C VAL A 265 16.04 6.91 19.10
N ILE A 266 15.35 6.24 20.03
CA ILE A 266 15.85 6.02 21.40
C ILE A 266 17.14 5.19 21.41
N ALA A 267 17.19 4.10 20.64
CA ALA A 267 18.39 3.27 20.55
C ALA A 267 19.57 4.09 20.00
N ARG A 268 19.36 4.86 18.94
CA ARG A 268 20.39 5.72 18.34
C ARG A 268 20.84 6.84 19.27
N VAL A 269 19.92 7.50 19.96
CA VAL A 269 20.25 8.52 20.98
C VAL A 269 21.06 7.92 22.12
N THR A 270 20.72 6.70 22.56
CA THR A 270 21.43 6.02 23.65
C THR A 270 22.84 5.62 23.21
N GLU A 271 23.00 5.10 22.00
CA GLU A 271 24.32 4.79 21.41
C GLU A 271 25.21 6.04 21.34
N VAL A 272 24.67 7.17 20.89
CA VAL A 272 25.43 8.42 20.82
C VAL A 272 25.82 8.91 22.23
N LEU A 273 24.92 8.81 23.20
CA LEU A 273 25.22 9.15 24.60
C LEU A 273 26.30 8.26 25.21
N GLU A 274 26.29 6.95 24.93
CA GLU A 274 27.30 6.00 25.39
C GLU A 274 28.65 6.23 24.71
N SER A 275 28.66 6.62 23.43
CA SER A 275 29.89 6.99 22.73
C SER A 275 30.53 8.27 23.27
N CYS A 276 29.74 9.18 23.83
CA CYS A 276 30.24 10.39 24.50
C CYS A 276 30.81 10.12 25.91
N ASP A 277 30.31 9.10 26.62
CA ASP A 277 30.86 8.68 27.93
C ASP A 277 32.21 7.93 27.76
N GLY A 278 32.52 7.42 26.57
CA GLY A 278 33.78 6.71 26.25
C GLY A 278 35.01 7.59 26.01
N ASP A 279 34.83 8.90 25.80
CA ASP A 279 35.92 9.83 25.46
C ASP A 279 36.46 10.60 26.69
N ALA A 280 35.93 10.33 27.88
CA ALA A 280 36.42 10.89 29.15
C ALA A 280 37.57 10.07 29.80
N GLY A 281 38.18 9.14 29.06
CA GLY A 281 39.16 8.18 29.58
C GLY A 281 40.60 8.30 29.06
N SER A 282 40.97 9.39 28.36
CA SER A 282 42.36 9.56 27.90
C SER A 282 42.85 11.00 27.96
N ALA A 283 42.76 11.61 29.14
CA ALA A 283 43.45 12.86 29.44
C ALA A 283 44.08 12.79 30.83
N ASP A 284 45.08 11.92 31.00
CA ASP A 284 46.06 12.10 32.07
C ASP A 284 47.38 11.43 31.68
N HIS A 285 48.28 12.23 31.10
CA HIS A 285 49.66 12.38 31.57
C HIS A 285 50.40 13.36 30.64
N ALA A 286 50.37 14.63 31.05
CA ALA A 286 51.39 15.59 30.68
C ALA A 286 52.37 15.77 31.85
N GLU A 287 53.63 15.99 31.48
CA GLU A 287 54.72 16.67 32.22
C GLU A 287 55.67 15.90 33.16
N GLY A 288 56.97 16.20 32.98
CA GLY A 288 58.03 16.18 33.99
C GLY A 288 59.15 15.17 33.73
N SER A 289 60.18 15.46 32.91
CA SER A 289 61.41 16.19 33.25
C SER A 289 62.52 15.36 33.94
N ALA A 290 63.73 15.45 33.36
CA ALA A 290 65.06 15.24 33.95
C ALA A 290 65.40 13.80 34.39
N GLU A 291 66.57 13.19 34.09
CA GLU A 291 67.92 13.62 33.70
C GLU A 291 68.49 12.70 32.60
#